data_AF-A0A2G9ULL5-F1
#
_entry.id   AF-A0A2G9ULL5-F1
#
_cell.length_a   1.000
_cell.length_b   1.000
_cell.length_c   1.000
_cell.angle_alpha   90.00
_cell.angle_beta   90.00
_cell.angle_gamma   90.00
#
_symmetry.space_group_name_H-M   'P 1'
#
loop_
_entity.id
_entity.type
_entity.pdbx_description
1 polymer ?
#
loop_
_entity_poly.entity_id
_entity_poly.type
_entity_poly.pdbx_seq_one_letter_code
_entity_poly.pdbx_strand_id
1 'polypeptide(L)'
;MSDRLCIATNGKIKVEISADDIMTCCKTGGWGCHGGWTVSAWDYFAKEGVVTGGKYGSKDCCRPYEIPPCGRHKGEPYYDCHALYKGGTPACKKECQPGYNKNYTMDKYYGKGIGYYMPNSVKAIQREIMKNGPHTSGKVTGGHAVKIIGWGEEKTGNETIPYWIIANSWHNDWGENGFFRMIRGINDCSLEMYVTAGRVRIGEDAE
;
A
#
# COMPACT_ATOMS: atom_id res chain seq x y z
N MET A 1 1.36 -2.76 -4.49
CA MET A 1 2.49 -3.24 -5.31
C MET A 1 2.71 -4.74 -5.13
N SER A 2 2.95 -5.21 -3.90
CA SER A 2 3.12 -6.63 -3.55
C SER A 2 2.06 -7.56 -4.17
N ASP A 3 0.77 -7.27 -3.95
CA ASP A 3 -0.33 -8.10 -4.49
C ASP A 3 -0.30 -8.16 -6.02
N ARG A 4 0.01 -7.05 -6.69
CA ARG A 4 0.07 -6.97 -8.16
C ARG A 4 1.25 -7.75 -8.73
N LEU A 5 2.38 -7.80 -8.03
CA LEU A 5 3.51 -8.67 -8.41
C LEU A 5 3.11 -10.14 -8.36
N CYS A 6 2.44 -10.55 -7.28
CA CYS A 6 1.93 -11.90 -7.13
C CYS A 6 0.92 -12.25 -8.23
N ILE A 7 -0.08 -11.40 -8.46
CA ILE A 7 -1.11 -11.60 -9.48
C ILE A 7 -0.50 -11.69 -10.88
N ALA A 8 0.32 -10.71 -11.28
CA ALA A 8 0.90 -10.64 -12.62
C ALA A 8 1.86 -11.79 -12.92
N THR A 9 2.44 -12.40 -11.89
CA THR A 9 3.36 -13.54 -12.03
C THR A 9 2.70 -14.89 -11.73
N ASN A 10 1.37 -14.92 -11.62
CA ASN A 10 0.59 -16.10 -11.25
C ASN A 10 1.15 -16.81 -10.00
N GLY A 11 1.45 -16.03 -8.96
CA GLY A 11 1.94 -16.52 -7.68
C GLY A 11 3.43 -16.88 -7.64
N LYS A 12 4.21 -16.69 -8.71
CA LYS A 12 5.66 -16.98 -8.68
C LYS A 12 6.43 -16.03 -7.77
N ILE A 13 6.08 -14.74 -7.78
CA ILE A 13 6.72 -13.73 -6.93
C ILE A 13 5.77 -13.38 -5.78
N LYS A 14 6.15 -13.76 -4.55
CA LYS A 14 5.40 -13.47 -3.33
C LYS A 14 6.29 -12.72 -2.35
N VAL A 15 6.45 -11.42 -2.59
CA VAL A 15 7.27 -10.54 -1.75
C VAL A 15 6.44 -9.38 -1.23
N GLU A 16 6.80 -8.88 -0.05
CA GLU A 16 6.31 -7.61 0.44
C GLU A 16 7.24 -6.49 -0.03
N ILE A 17 6.69 -5.46 -0.66
CA ILE A 17 7.45 -4.28 -1.09
C ILE A 17 7.62 -3.32 0.08
N SER A 18 8.85 -2.84 0.28
CA SER A 18 9.20 -2.03 1.44
C SER A 18 8.47 -0.68 1.46
N ALA A 19 7.55 -0.54 2.41
CA ALA A 19 6.96 0.75 2.73
C ALA A 19 8.01 1.75 3.26
N ASP A 20 9.05 1.24 3.95
CA ASP A 20 10.14 2.04 4.50
C ASP A 20 10.98 2.69 3.40
N ASP A 21 11.32 1.92 2.36
CA ASP A 21 12.09 2.40 1.23
C ASP A 21 11.34 3.48 0.45
N ILE A 22 10.05 3.28 0.17
CA ILE A 22 9.20 4.30 -0.45
C ILE A 22 9.11 5.54 0.43
N MET A 23 8.77 5.38 1.71
CA MET A 23 8.53 6.49 2.64
C MET A 23 9.77 7.36 2.85
N THR A 24 10.94 6.73 2.98
CA THR A 24 12.19 7.44 3.32
C THR A 24 12.91 7.99 2.08
N CYS A 25 12.87 7.26 0.96
CA CYS A 25 13.68 7.55 -0.23
C CYS A 25 12.93 8.19 -1.40
N CYS A 26 11.60 8.12 -1.47
CA CYS A 26 10.83 8.87 -2.46
C CYS A 26 10.84 10.37 -2.11
N LYS A 27 11.57 11.18 -2.90
CA LYS A 27 11.67 12.63 -2.71
C LYS A 27 10.67 13.44 -3.55
N THR A 28 9.98 12.79 -4.48
CA THR A 28 9.02 13.44 -5.37
C THR A 28 7.61 13.09 -4.92
N GLY A 29 6.82 14.08 -4.50
CA GLY A 29 5.40 13.88 -4.17
C GLY A 29 5.14 13.22 -2.81
N GLY A 30 6.08 13.27 -1.87
CA GLY A 30 5.89 12.84 -0.49
C GLY A 30 6.78 13.58 0.50
N TRP A 31 6.31 13.66 1.76
CA TRP A 31 7.00 14.27 2.91
C TRP A 31 7.21 13.24 4.02
N GLY A 32 7.42 11.98 3.63
CA GLY A 32 7.59 10.85 4.55
C GLY A 32 6.39 10.68 5.46
N CYS A 33 6.63 10.72 6.77
CA CYS A 33 5.60 10.61 7.81
C CYS A 33 4.60 11.78 7.85
N HIS A 34 4.85 12.87 7.11
CA HIS A 34 3.96 14.04 7.03
C HIS A 34 2.97 13.96 5.86
N GLY A 35 2.87 12.79 5.23
CA GLY A 35 1.95 12.51 4.14
C GLY A 35 2.60 12.52 2.77
N GLY A 36 1.83 12.16 1.75
CA GLY A 36 2.30 12.09 0.38
C GLY A 36 1.19 11.66 -0.58
N TRP A 37 1.53 11.60 -1.85
CA TRP A 37 0.61 11.26 -2.93
C TRP A 37 0.81 9.80 -3.34
N THR A 38 -0.29 9.04 -3.36
CA THR A 38 -0.27 7.60 -3.71
C THR A 38 0.22 7.35 -5.13
N VAL A 39 -0.09 8.26 -6.08
CA VAL A 39 0.43 8.17 -7.45
C VAL A 39 1.95 8.32 -7.51
N SER A 40 2.53 9.18 -6.67
CA SER A 40 3.98 9.39 -6.65
C SER A 40 4.74 8.19 -6.10
N ALA A 41 4.12 7.40 -5.21
CA ALA A 41 4.68 6.11 -4.79
C ALA A 41 4.74 5.12 -5.97
N TRP A 42 3.72 5.08 -6.83
CA TRP A 42 3.74 4.28 -8.06
C TRP A 42 4.78 4.77 -9.07
N ASP A 43 4.94 6.08 -9.22
CA ASP A 43 5.97 6.67 -10.08
C ASP A 43 7.38 6.32 -9.59
N TYR A 44 7.60 6.40 -8.28
CA TYR A 44 8.87 6.01 -7.66
C TYR A 44 9.15 4.52 -7.90
N PHE A 45 8.15 3.66 -7.67
CA PHE A 45 8.26 2.23 -7.93
C PHE A 45 8.60 1.92 -9.40
N ALA A 46 8.07 2.69 -10.34
CA ALA A 46 8.37 2.52 -11.76
C ALA A 46 9.76 3.03 -12.16
N LYS A 47 10.16 4.22 -11.68
CA LYS A 47 11.40 4.89 -12.10
C LYS A 47 12.62 4.37 -11.37
N GLU A 48 12.52 4.21 -10.06
CA GLU A 48 13.65 3.90 -9.19
C GLU A 48 13.67 2.43 -8.77
N GLY A 49 12.49 1.78 -8.75
CA GLY A 49 12.32 0.46 -8.16
C GLY A 49 12.40 0.48 -6.63
N VAL A 50 11.77 -0.50 -6.00
CA VAL A 50 11.66 -0.61 -4.52
C VAL A 50 12.09 -2.01 -4.10
N VAL A 51 12.85 -2.09 -3.02
CA VAL A 51 13.31 -3.37 -2.45
C VAL A 51 12.22 -4.11 -1.68
N THR A 52 12.48 -5.38 -1.35
CA THR A 52 11.61 -6.11 -0.41
C THR A 52 11.64 -5.47 0.98
N GLY A 53 10.52 -5.55 1.67
CA GLY A 53 10.39 -5.15 3.05
C GLY A 53 9.49 -6.11 3.83
N GLY A 54 9.01 -5.62 4.95
CA GLY A 54 8.19 -6.37 5.88
C GLY A 54 7.83 -5.51 7.07
N LYS A 55 7.09 -6.10 8.02
CA LYS A 55 6.75 -5.45 9.29
C LYS A 55 8.00 -5.13 10.11
N TYR A 56 7.83 -4.26 11.10
CA TYR A 56 8.86 -3.99 12.09
C TYR A 56 9.44 -5.30 12.67
N GLY A 57 10.77 -5.41 12.66
CA GLY A 57 11.50 -6.59 13.14
C GLY A 57 11.68 -7.75 12.15
N SER A 58 11.08 -7.70 10.95
CA SER A 58 11.23 -8.77 9.94
C SER A 58 12.69 -8.92 9.48
N LYS A 59 13.14 -10.15 9.26
CA LYS A 59 14.55 -10.49 8.93
C LYS A 59 14.74 -11.07 7.53
N ASP A 60 13.66 -11.50 6.90
CA ASP A 60 13.59 -12.17 5.61
C ASP A 60 13.41 -11.20 4.42
N CYS A 61 13.74 -9.92 4.61
CA CYS A 61 13.59 -8.88 3.60
C CYS A 61 14.76 -7.88 3.63
N CYS A 62 14.92 -7.08 2.57
CA CYS A 62 15.97 -6.06 2.51
C CYS A 62 15.76 -4.92 3.51
N ARG A 63 14.59 -4.27 3.48
CA ARG A 63 14.27 -3.11 4.34
C ARG A 63 12.93 -3.30 5.07
N PRO A 64 12.93 -3.88 6.27
CA PRO A 64 11.74 -3.92 7.12
C PRO A 64 11.35 -2.51 7.57
N TYR A 65 10.10 -2.31 7.98
CA TYR A 65 9.65 -1.03 8.51
C TYR A 65 10.43 -0.65 9.77
N GLU A 66 11.01 0.55 9.82
CA GLU A 66 11.84 0.98 10.95
C GLU A 66 11.03 1.48 12.15
N ILE A 67 9.78 1.89 11.92
CA ILE A 67 8.90 2.44 12.95
C ILE A 67 8.10 1.29 13.58
N PRO A 68 8.13 1.10 14.92
CA PRO A 68 7.38 0.05 15.58
C PRO A 68 5.86 0.28 15.52
N PRO A 69 5.04 -0.78 15.65
CA PRO A 69 3.58 -0.64 15.72
C PRO A 69 3.22 0.17 16.96
N CYS A 70 2.43 1.23 16.80
CA CYS A 70 2.11 2.13 17.89
C CYS A 70 0.76 1.79 18.54
N GLY A 71 0.65 1.99 19.85
CA GLY A 71 -0.55 1.68 20.62
C GLY A 71 -0.41 0.38 21.41
N ARG A 72 -1.55 -0.12 21.88
CA ARG A 72 -1.64 -1.39 22.63
C ARG A 72 -2.19 -2.46 21.69
N HIS A 73 -1.35 -3.42 21.36
CA HIS A 73 -1.73 -4.60 20.59
C HIS A 73 -1.56 -5.86 21.43
N LYS A 74 -2.49 -6.80 21.29
CA LYS A 74 -2.53 -8.00 22.12
C LYS A 74 -1.27 -8.84 21.90
N GLY A 75 -0.45 -9.00 22.95
CA GLY A 75 0.76 -9.82 22.91
C GLY A 75 2.00 -9.09 22.38
N GLU A 76 1.92 -7.77 22.16
CA GLU A 76 3.04 -6.94 21.70
C GLU A 76 3.40 -5.85 22.72
N PRO A 77 4.65 -5.35 22.72
CA PRO A 77 5.03 -4.22 23.55
C PRO A 77 4.21 -2.97 23.20
N TYR A 78 3.92 -2.14 24.21
CA TYR A 78 3.30 -0.84 23.99
C TYR A 78 4.31 0.16 23.44
N TYR A 79 3.93 0.87 22.38
CA TYR A 79 4.68 2.01 21.86
C TYR A 79 3.80 3.26 21.80
N ASP A 80 4.31 4.41 22.26
CA ASP A 80 3.57 5.67 22.22
C ASP A 80 3.56 6.27 20.81
N CYS A 81 2.37 6.32 20.20
CA CYS A 81 2.15 6.87 18.86
C CYS A 81 2.60 8.34 18.72
N HIS A 82 2.37 9.17 19.74
CA HIS A 82 2.72 10.59 19.68
C HIS A 82 4.24 10.78 19.81
N ALA A 83 4.90 9.96 20.62
CA ALA A 83 6.35 9.98 20.74
C ALA A 83 7.01 9.57 19.41
N LEU A 84 6.50 8.54 18.75
CA LEU A 84 7.02 8.08 17.45
C LEU A 84 6.86 9.14 16.35
N TYR A 85 5.70 9.83 16.30
CA TYR A 85 5.48 10.89 15.31
C TYR A 85 6.47 12.05 15.46
N LYS A 86 6.87 12.40 16.69
CA LYS A 86 7.89 13.43 16.94
C LYS A 86 9.27 13.07 16.41
N GLY A 87 9.55 11.78 16.23
CA GLY A 87 10.81 11.29 15.64
C GLY A 87 10.98 11.67 14.17
N GLY A 88 9.93 12.14 13.50
CA GLY A 88 9.95 12.53 12.11
C GLY A 88 10.13 11.33 11.17
N THR A 89 10.52 11.61 9.93
CA THR A 89 10.77 10.55 8.95
C THR A 89 12.19 10.01 9.10
N PRO A 90 12.39 8.69 9.22
CA PRO A 90 13.72 8.10 9.20
C PRO A 90 14.53 8.49 7.95
N ALA A 91 15.86 8.46 8.06
CA ALA A 91 16.73 8.75 6.94
C ALA A 91 16.58 7.70 5.83
N CYS A 92 16.72 8.12 4.56
CA CYS A 92 16.79 7.18 3.45
C CYS A 92 18.08 6.37 3.52
N LYS A 93 17.95 5.03 3.58
CA LYS A 93 19.08 4.09 3.56
C LYS A 93 19.02 3.26 2.27
N LYS A 94 19.99 3.43 1.38
CA LYS A 94 20.10 2.64 0.14
C LYS A 94 20.92 1.37 0.36
N GLU A 95 20.59 0.65 1.42
CA GLU A 95 21.25 -0.59 1.85
C GLU A 95 20.22 -1.55 2.47
N CYS A 96 20.50 -2.85 2.41
CA CYS A 96 19.70 -3.86 3.08
C CYS A 96 20.18 -4.09 4.51
N GLN A 97 19.30 -4.63 5.36
CA GLN A 97 19.65 -4.98 6.72
C GLN A 97 20.80 -6.03 6.77
N PRO A 98 21.65 -5.98 7.81
CA PRO A 98 22.73 -6.95 7.97
C PRO A 98 22.23 -8.40 7.96
N GLY A 99 22.93 -9.28 7.24
CA GLY A 99 22.60 -10.69 7.14
C GLY A 99 21.56 -11.04 6.05
N TYR A 100 20.98 -10.04 5.37
CA TYR A 100 20.14 -10.30 4.20
C TYR A 100 20.99 -10.72 3.00
N ASN A 101 20.48 -11.66 2.20
CA ASN A 101 21.23 -12.39 1.17
C ASN A 101 21.41 -11.63 -0.16
N LYS A 102 20.77 -10.47 -0.32
CA LYS A 102 20.91 -9.61 -1.50
C LYS A 102 21.33 -8.20 -1.08
N ASN A 103 22.03 -7.51 -1.96
CA ASN A 103 22.27 -6.08 -1.81
C ASN A 103 21.05 -5.27 -2.29
N TYR A 104 21.06 -3.97 -1.96
CA TYR A 104 19.94 -3.07 -2.23
C TYR A 104 19.55 -2.99 -3.71
N THR A 105 20.52 -2.95 -4.64
CA THR A 105 20.22 -2.82 -6.07
C THR A 105 19.69 -4.12 -6.68
N MET A 106 20.16 -5.28 -6.21
CA MET A 106 19.72 -6.60 -6.68
C MET A 106 18.35 -7.02 -6.14
N ASP A 107 17.87 -6.39 -5.07
CA ASP A 107 16.58 -6.73 -4.45
C ASP A 107 15.41 -5.89 -4.97
N LYS A 108 15.64 -4.99 -5.94
CA LYS A 108 14.62 -4.09 -6.46
C LYS A 108 13.61 -4.79 -7.37
N TYR A 109 12.35 -4.42 -7.17
CA TYR A 109 11.23 -4.69 -8.07
C TYR A 109 10.74 -3.37 -8.66
N TYR A 110 10.17 -3.44 -9.86
CA TYR A 110 9.84 -2.25 -10.64
C TYR A 110 8.37 -2.22 -11.05
N GLY A 111 7.81 -1.03 -11.09
CA GLY A 111 6.57 -0.74 -11.80
C GLY A 111 6.77 -0.72 -13.32
N LYS A 112 5.68 -0.89 -14.07
CA LYS A 112 5.66 -0.68 -15.52
C LYS A 112 4.91 0.61 -15.83
N GLY A 113 5.62 1.59 -16.40
CA GLY A 113 5.08 2.92 -16.66
C GLY A 113 4.77 3.69 -15.37
N ILE A 114 4.31 4.93 -15.50
CA ILE A 114 3.94 5.78 -14.35
C ILE A 114 2.61 5.34 -13.72
N GLY A 115 2.38 5.76 -12.47
CA GLY A 115 1.10 5.57 -11.80
C GLY A 115 -0.03 6.32 -12.52
N TYR A 116 -1.25 5.81 -12.40
CA TYR A 116 -2.43 6.42 -13.03
C TYR A 116 -3.59 6.56 -12.05
N TYR A 117 -4.36 7.63 -12.24
CA TYR A 117 -5.67 7.79 -11.63
C TYR A 117 -6.70 6.97 -12.43
N MET A 118 -7.58 6.29 -11.72
CA MET A 118 -8.70 5.61 -12.35
C MET A 118 -9.82 6.60 -12.69
N PRO A 119 -10.58 6.37 -13.77
CA PRO A 119 -11.81 7.11 -13.99
C PRO A 119 -12.73 6.97 -12.78
N ASN A 120 -13.45 8.05 -12.44
CA ASN A 120 -14.50 8.04 -11.41
C ASN A 120 -15.69 7.20 -11.87
N SER A 121 -15.54 5.87 -11.84
CA SER A 121 -16.49 4.89 -12.32
C SER A 121 -16.32 3.58 -11.58
N VAL A 122 -17.34 3.20 -10.80
CA VAL A 122 -17.40 1.92 -10.08
C VAL A 122 -17.07 0.74 -10.99
N LYS A 123 -17.63 0.70 -12.21
CA LYS A 123 -17.37 -0.39 -13.16
C LYS A 123 -15.91 -0.44 -13.61
N ALA A 124 -15.26 0.71 -13.79
CA ALA A 124 -13.84 0.75 -14.12
C ALA A 124 -12.99 0.26 -12.93
N ILE A 125 -13.33 0.69 -11.72
CA ILE A 125 -12.68 0.29 -10.47
C ILE A 125 -12.80 -1.22 -10.25
N GLN A 126 -14.00 -1.81 -10.39
CA GLN A 126 -14.22 -3.26 -10.26
C GLN A 126 -13.42 -4.07 -11.28
N ARG A 127 -13.42 -3.65 -12.55
CA ARG A 127 -12.63 -4.31 -13.61
C ARG A 127 -11.13 -4.26 -13.31
N GLU A 128 -10.65 -3.14 -12.79
CA GLU A 128 -9.24 -2.97 -12.42
C GLU A 128 -8.84 -3.91 -11.28
N ILE A 129 -9.68 -4.05 -10.24
CA ILE A 129 -9.44 -5.02 -9.17
C ILE A 129 -9.42 -6.45 -9.72
N MET A 130 -10.41 -6.84 -10.53
CA MET A 130 -10.46 -8.19 -11.11
C MET A 130 -9.22 -8.52 -11.93
N LYS A 131 -8.75 -7.56 -12.73
CA LYS A 131 -7.69 -7.78 -13.71
C LYS A 131 -6.30 -7.68 -13.08
N ASN A 132 -6.07 -6.64 -12.30
CA ASN A 132 -4.74 -6.23 -11.86
C ASN A 132 -4.59 -6.27 -10.33
N GLY A 133 -5.67 -6.47 -9.59
CA GLY A 133 -5.66 -6.48 -8.13
C GLY A 133 -5.86 -5.09 -7.48
N PRO A 134 -5.61 -4.99 -6.17
CA PRO A 134 -6.03 -3.86 -5.35
C PRO A 134 -5.38 -2.52 -5.72
N HIS A 135 -5.98 -1.42 -5.25
CA HIS A 135 -5.60 -0.02 -5.51
C HIS A 135 -5.78 0.87 -4.28
N THR A 136 -5.29 2.11 -4.31
CA THR A 136 -5.31 3.05 -3.16
C THR A 136 -6.17 4.31 -3.38
N SER A 137 -6.79 4.91 -2.35
CA SER A 137 -7.67 6.11 -2.51
C SER A 137 -7.74 7.11 -1.31
N GLY A 138 -8.11 8.41 -1.54
CA GLY A 138 -8.61 9.42 -0.55
C GLY A 138 -8.52 10.96 -0.89
N LYS A 139 -9.46 11.83 -0.36
CA LYS A 139 -9.43 13.28 0.21
C LYS A 139 -10.76 14.09 0.02
N VAL A 140 -11.25 15.10 0.82
CA VAL A 140 -10.73 16.19 1.73
C VAL A 140 -11.66 16.42 2.96
N THR A 141 -11.21 16.29 4.23
CA THR A 141 -10.78 17.39 5.16
C THR A 141 -9.58 16.98 6.04
N GLY A 142 -9.24 15.70 6.03
CA GLY A 142 -7.97 15.05 6.37
C GLY A 142 -7.88 13.80 5.49
N GLY A 143 -6.73 13.49 4.89
CA GLY A 143 -6.60 12.41 3.91
C GLY A 143 -5.99 11.15 4.51
N HIS A 144 -6.61 9.99 4.30
CA HIS A 144 -6.03 8.69 4.63
C HIS A 144 -6.06 7.78 3.40
N ALA A 145 -4.89 7.28 2.99
CA ALA A 145 -4.78 6.38 1.85
C ALA A 145 -5.01 4.93 2.31
N VAL A 146 -6.02 4.29 1.75
CA VAL A 146 -6.40 2.90 2.09
C VAL A 146 -6.34 2.01 0.86
N LYS A 147 -6.29 0.68 1.02
CA LYS A 147 -6.21 -0.29 -0.09
C LYS A 147 -7.55 -0.99 -0.32
N ILE A 148 -8.21 -0.74 -1.44
CA ILE A 148 -9.46 -1.43 -1.84
C ILE A 148 -9.09 -2.78 -2.46
N ILE A 149 -9.63 -3.87 -1.92
CA ILE A 149 -9.29 -5.25 -2.28
C ILE A 149 -10.44 -6.06 -2.89
N GLY A 150 -11.67 -5.58 -2.77
CA GLY A 150 -12.84 -6.28 -3.27
C GLY A 150 -14.12 -5.48 -3.06
N TRP A 151 -15.26 -6.09 -3.35
CA TRP A 151 -16.59 -5.54 -3.12
C TRP A 151 -17.58 -6.66 -2.82
N GLY A 152 -18.72 -6.28 -2.26
CA GLY A 152 -19.83 -7.18 -2.02
C GLY A 152 -21.15 -6.43 -2.00
N GLU A 153 -22.19 -7.15 -1.60
CA GLU A 153 -23.54 -6.66 -1.38
C GLU A 153 -24.10 -7.34 -0.14
N GLU A 154 -24.70 -6.56 0.76
CA GLU A 154 -25.33 -7.06 1.97
C GLU A 154 -26.84 -6.79 1.93
N LYS A 155 -27.65 -7.81 2.20
CA LYS A 155 -29.11 -7.66 2.27
C LYS A 155 -29.51 -7.23 3.68
N THR A 156 -30.13 -6.06 3.80
CA THR A 156 -30.72 -5.56 5.05
C THR A 156 -32.22 -5.37 4.82
N GLY A 157 -33.02 -6.34 5.30
CA GLY A 157 -34.45 -6.38 5.00
C GLY A 157 -34.72 -6.50 3.49
N ASN A 158 -35.42 -5.52 2.92
CA ASN A 158 -35.72 -5.46 1.49
C ASN A 158 -34.65 -4.69 0.67
N GLU A 159 -33.63 -4.14 1.33
CA GLU A 159 -32.60 -3.35 0.68
C GLU A 159 -31.33 -4.19 0.45
N THR A 160 -30.64 -3.92 -0.66
CA THR A 160 -29.32 -4.49 -0.96
C THR A 160 -28.31 -3.37 -0.96
N ILE A 161 -27.38 -3.40 -0.01
CA ILE A 161 -26.38 -2.35 0.21
C ILE A 161 -25.05 -2.80 -0.41
N PRO A 162 -24.61 -2.19 -1.52
CA PRO A 162 -23.31 -2.47 -2.11
C PRO A 162 -22.19 -1.84 -1.29
N TYR A 163 -21.09 -2.58 -1.08
CA TYR A 163 -19.92 -2.08 -0.35
C TYR A 163 -18.59 -2.43 -1.03
N TRP A 164 -17.55 -1.66 -0.72
CA TRP A 164 -16.15 -1.97 -0.94
C TRP A 164 -15.57 -2.72 0.25
N ILE A 165 -14.64 -3.65 0.02
CA ILE A 165 -13.81 -4.28 1.04
C ILE A 165 -12.45 -3.61 1.02
N ILE A 166 -12.04 -3.05 2.16
CA ILE A 166 -10.89 -2.16 2.24
C ILE A 166 -9.96 -2.63 3.35
N ALA A 167 -8.68 -2.81 3.02
CA ALA A 167 -7.62 -3.08 3.98
C ALA A 167 -7.07 -1.75 4.52
N ASN A 168 -7.07 -1.60 5.84
CA ASN A 168 -6.48 -0.47 6.54
C ASN A 168 -5.01 -0.77 6.91
N SER A 169 -4.32 0.23 7.47
CA SER A 169 -2.91 0.16 7.88
C SER A 169 -2.70 0.44 9.37
N TRP A 170 -3.72 0.24 10.20
CA TRP A 170 -3.71 0.50 11.65
C TRP A 170 -3.75 -0.78 12.47
N HIS A 171 -2.84 -1.70 12.13
CA HIS A 171 -2.75 -3.02 12.77
C HIS A 171 -3.99 -3.91 12.52
N ASN A 172 -3.94 -5.17 12.95
CA ASN A 172 -4.97 -6.17 12.64
C ASN A 172 -6.07 -6.27 13.72
N ASP A 173 -5.91 -5.64 14.86
CA ASP A 173 -6.91 -5.58 15.94
C ASP A 173 -7.88 -4.40 15.78
N TRP A 174 -7.65 -3.55 14.77
CA TRP A 174 -8.57 -2.49 14.39
C TRP A 174 -9.66 -3.01 13.42
N GLY A 175 -10.90 -2.57 13.62
CA GLY A 175 -12.00 -2.84 12.69
C GLY A 175 -12.31 -4.33 12.52
N GLU A 176 -12.54 -4.76 11.28
CA GLU A 176 -12.83 -6.14 10.90
C GLU A 176 -11.52 -6.89 10.61
N ASN A 177 -10.71 -7.15 11.64
CA ASN A 177 -9.38 -7.78 11.53
C ASN A 177 -8.38 -6.99 10.65
N GLY A 178 -8.35 -5.66 10.78
CA GLY A 178 -7.57 -4.73 9.96
C GLY A 178 -8.28 -4.25 8.69
N PHE A 179 -9.51 -4.71 8.48
CA PHE A 179 -10.33 -4.33 7.33
C PHE A 179 -11.53 -3.48 7.75
N PHE A 180 -12.18 -2.88 6.77
CA PHE A 180 -13.49 -2.29 6.93
C PHE A 180 -14.26 -2.32 5.60
N ARG A 181 -15.56 -2.09 5.69
CA ARG A 181 -16.45 -1.95 4.55
C ARG A 181 -16.94 -0.51 4.43
N MET A 182 -17.09 -0.02 3.21
CA MET A 182 -17.63 1.31 2.95
C MET A 182 -18.61 1.28 1.79
N ILE A 183 -19.65 2.12 1.83
CA ILE A 183 -20.70 2.15 0.82
C ILE A 183 -20.08 2.40 -0.56
N ARG A 184 -20.52 1.62 -1.54
CA ARG A 184 -20.05 1.66 -2.93
C ARG A 184 -21.10 2.30 -3.84
N GLY A 185 -20.63 3.13 -4.77
CA GLY A 185 -21.41 3.70 -5.88
C GLY A 185 -22.02 5.06 -5.64
N ILE A 186 -21.73 5.68 -4.50
CA ILE A 186 -22.13 7.06 -4.20
C ILE A 186 -20.92 7.99 -3.99
N ASN A 187 -19.70 7.52 -4.29
CA ASN A 187 -18.44 8.21 -4.00
C ASN A 187 -18.36 8.72 -2.54
N ASP A 188 -18.76 7.86 -1.60
CA ASP A 188 -18.77 8.20 -0.18
C ASP A 188 -17.35 8.57 0.27
N CYS A 189 -17.24 9.69 1.00
CA CYS A 189 -15.97 10.27 1.44
C CYS A 189 -14.90 10.44 0.34
N SER A 190 -15.33 10.65 -0.92
CA SER A 190 -14.47 10.77 -2.10
C SER A 190 -13.62 9.52 -2.40
N LEU A 191 -14.01 8.35 -1.89
CA LEU A 191 -13.25 7.10 -2.09
C LEU A 191 -13.13 6.72 -3.57
N GLU A 192 -14.11 7.04 -4.40
CA GLU A 192 -14.12 6.62 -5.81
C GLU A 192 -13.43 7.66 -6.71
N MET A 193 -13.11 8.84 -6.16
CA MET A 193 -12.56 9.98 -6.89
C MET A 193 -11.03 9.93 -7.05
N TYR A 194 -10.31 9.43 -6.04
CA TYR A 194 -8.84 9.50 -5.98
C TYR A 194 -8.17 8.13 -6.02
N VAL A 195 -8.81 7.18 -6.71
CA VAL A 195 -8.26 5.85 -6.89
C VAL A 195 -7.00 5.91 -7.76
N THR A 196 -5.88 5.41 -7.25
CA THR A 196 -4.61 5.29 -7.97
C THR A 196 -4.13 3.85 -8.04
N ALA A 197 -3.51 3.53 -9.17
CA ALA A 197 -2.96 2.21 -9.45
C ALA A 197 -1.70 2.32 -10.32
N GLY A 198 -1.01 1.19 -10.47
CA GLY A 198 0.12 1.04 -11.38
C GLY A 198 0.28 -0.42 -11.80
N ARG A 199 1.01 -0.64 -12.89
CA ARG A 199 1.38 -2.00 -13.34
C ARG A 199 2.75 -2.37 -12.80
N VAL A 200 3.06 -3.66 -12.81
CA VAL A 200 4.37 -4.19 -12.40
C VAL A 200 5.15 -4.59 -13.64
N ARG A 201 6.48 -4.44 -13.60
CA ARG A 201 7.38 -4.94 -14.65
C ARG A 201 7.64 -6.42 -14.41
N ILE A 202 7.32 -7.24 -15.40
CA ILE A 202 7.61 -8.69 -15.44
C ILE A 202 8.55 -8.99 -16.61
N GLY A 203 9.33 -10.06 -16.53
CA GLY A 203 10.58 -10.28 -17.28
C GLY A 203 10.62 -10.00 -18.80
N GLU A 204 9.50 -9.92 -19.51
CA GLU A 204 9.45 -9.58 -20.94
C GLU A 204 9.41 -8.06 -21.23
N ASP A 205 9.25 -7.22 -20.20
CA ASP A 205 9.11 -5.76 -20.32
C ASP A 205 10.39 -4.98 -19.92
N ALA A 206 11.55 -5.64 -19.89
CA ALA A 206 12.80 -5.10 -19.38
C ALA A 206 13.80 -4.62 -20.44
N GLU A 207 13.37 -4.54 -21.72
CA GLU A 207 14.14 -3.91 -22.80
C GLU A 207 13.77 -2.44 -23.00
#